data_AF-A0A7W7VNQ3-F1
#
_entry.id   AF-A0A7W7VNQ3-F1
#
_cell.length_a   1.000
_cell.length_b   1.000
_cell.length_c   1.000
_cell.angle_alpha   90.00
_cell.angle_beta   90.00
_cell.angle_gamma   90.00
#
_symmetry.space_group_name_H-M   'P 1'
#
loop_
_entity.id
_entity.type
_entity.pdbx_description
1 polymer ?
#
loop_
_entity_poly.entity_id
_entity_poly.type
_entity_poly.pdbx_seq_one_letter_code
_entity_poly.pdbx_strand_id
1 'polypeptide(L)' 'MHDIDRVRQLMGARLKGLRLDAKLTGRQLTARYNWQSFKISKLENGRQTPSESDIHVWCEAVEQPDEAEDLVTP' A
#
# COMPACT_ATOMS: atom_id res chain seq x y z
N MET A 1 15.92 -0.46 -17.67
CA MET A 1 15.04 -0.57 -16.49
C MET A 1 13.84 0.31 -16.79
N HIS A 2 12.65 -0.27 -17.01
CA HIS A 2 11.49 0.50 -17.44
C HIS A 2 11.01 1.43 -16.32
N ASP A 3 10.72 2.70 -16.64
CA ASP A 3 10.30 3.71 -15.67
C ASP A 3 9.07 3.27 -14.85
N ILE A 4 8.18 2.49 -15.46
CA ILE A 4 6.98 1.94 -14.81
C ILE A 4 7.31 1.01 -13.64
N ASP A 5 8.35 0.17 -13.75
CA ASP A 5 8.72 -0.75 -12.67
C ASP A 5 9.34 0.03 -11.50
N ARG A 6 10.07 1.11 -11.79
CA ARG A 6 10.59 2.02 -10.77
C ARG A 6 9.48 2.74 -10.03
N VAL A 7 8.47 3.25 -10.74
CA VAL A 7 7.28 3.89 -10.14
C VAL A 7 6.55 2.91 -9.23
N ARG A 8 6.33 1.67 -9.68
CA ARG A 8 5.70 0.61 -8.87
C ARG A 8 6.49 0.29 -7.60
N GLN A 9 7.82 0.20 -7.70
CA GLN A 9 8.66 -0.05 -6.53
C GLN A 9 8.63 1.11 -5.52
N LEU A 10 8.64 2.35 -6.00
CA LEU A 10 8.53 3.53 -5.14
C LEU A 10 7.17 3.58 -4.43
N MET A 11 6.08 3.33 -5.16
CA MET A 11 4.74 3.22 -4.57
C MET A 11 4.67 2.09 -3.53
N GLY A 12 5.19 0.90 -3.86
CA GLY A 12 5.20 -0.24 -2.94
C GLY A 12 5.99 0.03 -1.66
N ALA A 13 7.15 0.69 -1.79
CA ALA A 13 7.95 1.11 -0.65
C ALA A 13 7.20 2.13 0.23
N ARG A 14 6.48 3.08 -0.37
CA ARG A 14 5.68 4.07 0.36
C ARG A 14 4.51 3.42 1.11
N LEU A 15 3.77 2.51 0.47
CA LEU A 15 2.70 1.72 1.12
C LEU A 15 3.24 0.93 2.32
N LYS A 16 4.41 0.29 2.15
CA LYS A 16 5.08 -0.43 3.23
C LYS A 16 5.46 0.48 4.40
N GLY A 17 5.95 1.69 4.12
CA GLY A 17 6.26 2.72 5.12
C GLY A 17 5.06 3.03 6.00
N LEU A 18 3.94 3.43 5.39
CA LEU A 18 2.68 3.75 6.09
C LEU A 18 2.21 2.63 7.00
N ARG A 19 2.27 1.37 6.51
CA ARG A 19 1.88 0.22 7.32
C ARG A 19 2.76 0.07 8.56
N LEU A 20 4.06 0.28 8.42
CA LEU A 20 5.01 0.19 9.53
C LEU A 20 4.84 1.36 10.51
N ASP A 21 4.58 2.56 10.02
CA ASP A 21 4.33 3.76 10.84
C ASP A 21 3.06 3.62 11.67
N ALA A 22 2.00 3.03 11.09
CA ALA A 22 0.79 2.62 11.81
C ALA A 22 0.97 1.39 12.72
N LYS A 23 2.20 0.84 12.81
CA LYS A 23 2.54 -0.34 13.61
C LYS A 23 1.70 -1.58 13.28
N LEU A 24 1.29 -1.72 12.03
CA LEU A 24 0.51 -2.85 11.55
C LEU A 24 1.40 -3.91 10.91
N THR A 25 1.09 -5.17 11.19
CA THR A 25 1.60 -6.30 10.42
C THR A 25 0.76 -6.50 9.15
N GLY A 26 1.33 -7.13 8.12
CA GLY A 26 0.55 -7.49 6.92
C GLY A 26 -0.70 -8.31 7.24
N ARG A 27 -0.65 -9.16 8.30
CA ARG A 27 -1.80 -9.94 8.77
C ARG A 27 -2.89 -9.08 9.41
N GLN A 28 -2.51 -8.07 10.20
CA GLN A 28 -3.47 -7.13 10.79
C GLN A 28 -4.13 -6.28 9.69
N LEU A 29 -3.36 -5.87 8.70
CA LEU A 29 -3.87 -5.15 7.52
C LEU A 29 -4.90 -6.00 6.75
N THR A 30 -4.57 -7.27 6.48
CA THR A 30 -5.50 -8.19 5.79
C THR A 30 -6.75 -8.51 6.60
N ALA A 31 -6.66 -8.54 7.93
CA ALA A 31 -7.79 -8.87 8.80
C ALA A 31 -8.88 -7.79 8.77
N ARG A 32 -8.50 -6.51 8.55
CA ARG A 32 -9.45 -5.39 8.47
C ARG A 32 -10.27 -5.41 7.16
N TYR A 33 -9.72 -5.94 6.06
CA TYR A 33 -10.32 -5.82 4.71
C TYR A 33 -10.47 -7.14 3.95
N ASN A 34 -10.31 -8.28 4.63
CA ASN A 34 -10.39 -9.62 4.05
C ASN A 34 -9.47 -9.83 2.83
N TRP A 35 -8.29 -9.19 2.83
CA TRP A 35 -7.31 -9.34 1.75
C TRP A 35 -6.48 -10.60 1.93
N GLN A 36 -5.97 -11.13 0.82
CA GLN A 36 -5.02 -12.23 0.87
C GLN A 36 -3.61 -11.69 1.14
N SER A 37 -2.85 -12.31 2.05
CA SER A 37 -1.49 -11.86 2.43
C SER A 37 -0.53 -11.72 1.24
N PHE A 38 -0.73 -12.51 0.18
CA PHE A 38 0.09 -12.37 -1.03
C PHE A 38 -0.14 -11.04 -1.75
N LYS A 39 -1.35 -10.45 -1.64
CA LYS A 39 -1.68 -9.16 -2.28
C LYS A 39 -0.85 -8.05 -1.66
N ILE A 40 -0.76 -8.02 -0.33
CA ILE A 40 0.10 -7.10 0.43
C ILE A 40 1.54 -7.18 -0.09
N SER A 41 2.09 -8.39 -0.13
CA SER A 41 3.47 -8.61 -0.58
C SER A 41 3.70 -8.17 -2.02
N LYS A 42 2.76 -8.41 -2.94
CA LYS A 42 2.87 -7.97 -4.33
C LYS A 42 2.87 -6.45 -4.45
N LEU A 43 2.01 -5.77 -3.70
CA LEU A 43 1.92 -4.31 -3.70
C LEU A 43 3.19 -3.68 -3.09
N GLU A 44 3.63 -4.14 -1.92
CA GLU A 44 4.82 -3.60 -1.24
C GLU A 44 6.10 -3.79 -2.05
N ASN A 45 6.22 -4.88 -2.80
CA ASN A 45 7.39 -5.15 -3.63
C ASN A 45 7.26 -4.60 -5.06
N GLY A 46 6.22 -3.80 -5.36
CA GLY A 46 5.99 -3.24 -6.68
C GLY A 46 5.75 -4.28 -7.79
N ARG A 47 5.40 -5.51 -7.42
CA ARG A 47 5.08 -6.61 -8.37
C ARG A 47 3.67 -6.49 -8.93
N GLN A 48 2.86 -5.61 -8.38
CA GLN A 48 1.51 -5.28 -8.82
C GLN A 48 1.28 -3.78 -8.61
N THR A 49 0.65 -3.10 -9.57
CA THR A 49 0.19 -1.72 -9.37
C THR A 49 -1.04 -1.75 -8.45
N PRO A 50 -1.06 -0.98 -7.34
CA PRO A 50 -2.26 -0.82 -6.53
C PRO A 50 -3.36 -0.16 -7.35
N SER A 51 -4.60 -0.66 -7.24
CA SER A 51 -5.76 0.11 -7.74
C SER A 51 -6.08 1.25 -6.78
N GLU A 52 -6.87 2.22 -7.24
CA GLU A 52 -7.38 3.30 -6.39
C GLU A 52 -8.10 2.77 -5.14
N SER A 53 -8.91 1.72 -5.30
CA SER A 53 -9.54 1.01 -4.18
C SER A 53 -8.53 0.42 -3.20
N ASP A 54 -7.38 -0.07 -3.70
CA ASP A 54 -6.34 -0.62 -2.84
C ASP A 54 -5.69 0.49 -2.01
N ILE A 55 -5.48 1.67 -2.60
CA ILE A 55 -4.92 2.83 -1.91
C ILE A 55 -5.88 3.33 -0.82
N HIS A 56 -7.16 3.50 -1.13
CA HIS A 56 -8.16 3.94 -0.14
C HIS A 56 -8.26 2.96 1.04
N VAL A 57 -8.37 1.67 0.75
CA VAL A 57 -8.38 0.63 1.78
C VAL A 57 -7.11 0.69 2.62
N TRP A 58 -5.95 0.88 2.00
CA TRP A 58 -4.69 0.99 2.73
C TRP A 58 -4.67 2.18 3.68
N CYS A 59 -5.14 3.35 3.23
CA CYS A 59 -5.14 4.59 4.00
C CYS A 59 -6.13 4.54 5.17
N GLU A 60 -7.34 4.01 4.94
CA GLU A 60 -8.27 3.73 6.03
C GLU A 60 -7.68 2.74 7.03
N ALA A 61 -7.00 1.71 6.53
CA ALA A 61 -6.43 0.67 7.37
C ALA A 61 -5.30 1.17 8.25
N VAL A 62 -4.54 2.19 7.85
CA VAL A 62 -3.51 2.80 8.69
C VAL A 62 -4.06 3.88 9.62
N GLU A 63 -5.36 4.13 9.61
CA GLU A 63 -6.04 5.18 10.40
C GLU A 63 -5.40 6.56 10.20
N GLN A 64 -4.79 6.76 9.02
CA GLN A 64 -4.20 8.02 8.56
C GLN A 64 -4.88 8.44 7.25
N PRO A 65 -6.15 8.87 7.30
CA PRO A 65 -6.88 9.29 6.11
C PRO A 65 -6.23 10.50 5.42
N ASP A 66 -5.52 11.36 6.19
CA ASP A 66 -4.87 12.57 5.69
C ASP A 66 -3.64 12.28 4.80
N GLU A 67 -3.00 11.11 4.94
CA GLU A 67 -1.87 10.70 4.08
C GLU A 67 -2.34 10.18 2.70
N ALA A 68 -3.64 9.85 2.55
CA ALA A 68 -4.21 9.36 1.30
C ALA A 68 -4.09 10.39 0.16
N GLU A 69 -4.31 11.66 0.48
CA GLU A 69 -4.30 12.75 -0.50
C GLU A 69 -2.89 12.98 -1.07
N ASP A 70 -1.85 12.77 -0.25
CA ASP A 70 -0.44 12.91 -0.64
C ASP A 70 0.12 11.68 -1.37
N LEU A 71 -0.59 10.54 -1.30
CA LEU A 71 -0.28 9.29 -2.02
C LEU A 71 -0.94 9.20 -3.40
N VAL A 72 -2.12 9.80 -3.54
CA VAL A 72 -2.89 9.82 -4.79
C VAL A 72 -2.37 10.91 -5.74
N THR A 73 -1.66 11.91 -5.21
CA THR A 73 -1.08 12.99 -6.02
C THR A 73 0.29 12.57 -6.60
N PRO A 74 0.47 12.61 -7.94
CA PRO A 74 1.65 12.06 -8.64
C PRO A 74 2.93 12.88 -8.49
#